data_AF-A0A2V1E4U9-F1
#
_entry.id   AF-A0A2V1E4U9-F1
#
_cell.length_a   1.000
_cell.length_b   1.000
_cell.length_c   1.000
_cell.angle_alpha   90.00
_cell.angle_beta   90.00
_cell.angle_gamma   90.00
#
_symmetry.space_group_name_H-M   'P 1'
#
loop_
_entity.id
_entity.type
_entity.pdbx_description
1 polymer ?
#
loop_
_entity_poly.entity_id
_entity_poly.type
_entity_poly.pdbx_seq_one_letter_code
_entity_poly.pdbx_strand_id
1 'polypeptide(L)'
;MAASSSTSPLYNRLLSELKPLHDRLFDDVFKYGSPTTVERRSRSQAFHPRAAAYFGALNIDFYIVKTRSQPDTDRMFSEDSLVSEELKRAAMTYNRCKEGAVALSPALEKMFGGDLEVESVKQFNVDVKPLLHLFLEHEVGHEKIVTHDIFVIRAKNGSSFVFDPTGYQFGFNNYLWTYDEYKSRFVNGKPRPVCPEEEARTRSSAAWAK
;
A
#
# COMPACT_ATOMS: atom_id res chain seq x y z
N MET A 1 24.05 -8.69 -16.53
CA MET A 1 24.34 -7.28 -16.84
C MET A 1 23.01 -6.57 -17.05
N ALA A 2 22.51 -5.86 -16.04
CA ALA A 2 21.24 -5.14 -16.16
C ALA A 2 21.50 -3.83 -16.91
N ALA A 3 20.80 -3.60 -18.03
CA ALA A 3 20.79 -2.31 -18.68
C ALA A 3 20.34 -1.28 -17.64
N SER A 4 21.18 -0.28 -17.39
CA SER A 4 20.81 0.92 -16.66
C SER A 4 19.70 1.60 -17.46
N SER A 5 18.44 1.27 -17.15
CA SER A 5 17.29 1.93 -17.77
C SER A 5 17.35 3.37 -17.31
N SER A 6 17.70 4.29 -18.21
CA SER A 6 17.63 5.72 -17.95
C SER A 6 16.20 6.04 -17.51
N THR A 7 16.00 6.33 -16.23
CA THR A 7 14.70 6.75 -15.72
C THR A 7 14.31 8.04 -16.44
N SER A 8 13.06 8.12 -16.91
CA SER A 8 12.62 9.29 -17.67
C SER A 8 12.68 10.55 -16.78
N PRO A 9 12.92 11.75 -17.34
CA PRO A 9 12.90 13.00 -16.57
C PRO A 9 11.62 13.17 -15.75
N LEU A 10 10.46 12.82 -16.33
CA LEU A 10 9.17 12.85 -15.66
C LEU A 10 9.10 11.89 -14.47
N TYR A 11 9.66 10.68 -14.59
CA TYR A 11 9.71 9.74 -13.45
C TYR A 11 10.48 10.33 -12.27
N ASN A 12 11.65 10.93 -12.53
CA ASN A 12 12.46 11.54 -11.48
C ASN A 12 11.76 12.75 -10.85
N ARG A 13 11.04 13.54 -11.65
CA ARG A 13 10.20 14.65 -11.16
C ARG A 13 9.08 14.14 -10.25
N LEU A 14 8.30 13.16 -10.71
CA LEU A 14 7.23 12.54 -9.93
C LEU A 14 7.76 11.93 -8.63
N LEU A 15 8.92 11.27 -8.68
CA LEU A 15 9.57 10.71 -7.49
C LEU A 15 9.86 11.82 -6.46
N SER A 16 10.41 12.96 -6.90
CA SER A 16 10.68 14.09 -6.02
C SER A 16 9.42 14.78 -5.49
N GLU A 17 8.41 14.98 -6.34
CA GLU A 17 7.18 15.71 -6.00
C GLU A 17 6.24 14.92 -5.10
N LEU A 18 6.18 13.59 -5.27
CA LEU A 18 5.32 12.70 -4.49
C LEU A 18 5.93 12.34 -3.14
N LYS A 19 7.26 12.43 -2.99
CA LYS A 19 7.94 12.04 -1.75
C LYS A 19 7.40 12.76 -0.51
N PRO A 20 7.20 14.10 -0.49
CA PRO A 20 6.68 14.77 0.70
C PRO A 20 5.25 14.35 1.08
N LEU A 21 4.42 14.02 0.08
CA LEU A 21 3.07 13.50 0.34
C LEU A 21 3.12 12.09 0.95
N HIS A 22 3.96 11.23 0.37
CA HIS A 22 4.23 9.91 0.89
C HIS A 22 4.76 9.97 2.33
N ASP A 23 5.80 10.75 2.57
CA ASP A 23 6.44 10.86 3.88
C ASP A 23 5.44 11.39 4.93
N ARG A 24 4.64 12.40 4.60
CA ARG A 24 3.62 12.92 5.52
C ARG A 24 2.56 11.87 5.85
N LEU A 25 2.09 11.09 4.87
CA LEU A 25 1.16 9.98 5.15
C LEU A 25 1.78 9.00 6.15
N PHE A 26 3.06 8.67 5.96
CA PHE A 26 3.79 7.79 6.87
C PHE A 26 3.96 8.38 8.26
N ASP A 27 4.31 9.66 8.37
CA ASP A 27 4.46 10.34 9.65
C ASP A 27 3.14 10.39 10.43
N ASP A 28 2.02 10.68 9.74
CA ASP A 28 0.69 10.68 10.35
C ASP A 28 0.30 9.26 10.80
N VAL A 29 0.54 8.24 9.96
CA VAL A 29 0.30 6.84 10.34
C VAL A 29 1.20 6.43 11.53
N PHE A 30 2.45 6.89 11.58
CA PHE A 30 3.37 6.61 12.68
C PHE A 30 2.91 7.24 13.98
N LYS A 31 2.41 8.47 13.92
CA LYS A 31 1.94 9.23 15.08
C LYS A 31 0.68 8.62 15.71
N TYR A 32 -0.17 7.97 14.91
CA TYR A 32 -1.50 7.51 15.34
C TYR A 32 -1.71 5.98 15.23
N GLY A 33 -0.69 5.21 14.86
CA GLY A 33 -0.76 3.76 14.67
C GLY A 33 -0.52 2.96 15.96
N SER A 34 -1.15 1.77 16.07
CA SER A 34 -0.99 0.85 17.21
C SER A 34 -0.67 -0.64 16.90
N PRO A 35 0.21 -1.00 15.95
CA PRO A 35 0.81 -2.34 15.92
C PRO A 35 1.91 -2.46 16.97
N THR A 36 1.89 -3.54 17.75
CA THR A 36 2.80 -3.72 18.89
C THR A 36 3.86 -4.78 18.66
N THR A 37 3.46 -5.93 18.12
CA THR A 37 4.40 -7.00 17.77
C THR A 37 4.00 -7.62 16.44
N VAL A 38 5.01 -8.09 15.73
CA VAL A 38 4.83 -8.86 14.49
C VAL A 38 5.50 -10.21 14.69
N GLU A 39 4.72 -11.28 14.53
CA GLU A 39 5.18 -12.65 14.71
C GLU A 39 5.11 -13.41 13.39
N ARG A 40 6.18 -14.13 13.02
CA ARG A 40 6.18 -14.94 11.80
C ARG A 40 5.23 -16.12 11.95
N ARG A 41 4.35 -16.31 10.98
CA ARG A 41 3.42 -17.43 10.89
C ARG A 41 3.99 -18.51 9.97
N SER A 42 3.99 -19.76 10.42
CA SER A 42 4.39 -20.89 9.58
C SER A 42 3.36 -21.13 8.47
N ARG A 43 3.82 -21.47 7.26
CA ARG A 43 2.99 -21.91 6.13
C ARG A 43 2.22 -23.20 6.39
N SER A 44 2.62 -23.98 7.40
CA SER A 44 1.99 -25.27 7.73
C SER A 44 0.63 -25.13 8.41
N GLN A 45 0.20 -23.92 8.76
CA GLN A 45 -1.13 -23.67 9.31
C GLN A 45 -2.17 -23.57 8.20
N ALA A 46 -3.35 -24.16 8.42
CA ALA A 46 -4.42 -24.15 7.43
C ALA A 46 -4.91 -22.72 7.14
N PHE A 47 -4.97 -22.36 5.86
CA PHE A 47 -5.69 -21.18 5.38
C PHE A 47 -7.15 -21.53 5.11
N HIS A 48 -8.01 -20.52 5.09
CA HIS A 48 -9.34 -20.67 4.52
C HIS A 48 -9.26 -21.28 3.09
N PRO A 49 -10.12 -22.24 2.69
CA PRO A 49 -9.98 -22.95 1.41
C PRO A 49 -9.89 -22.04 0.18
N ARG A 50 -10.65 -20.92 0.17
CA ARG A 50 -10.58 -19.92 -0.92
C ARG A 50 -9.24 -19.21 -1.00
N ALA A 51 -8.61 -18.94 0.15
CA ALA A 51 -7.33 -18.27 0.23
C ALA A 51 -6.17 -19.24 -0.02
N ALA A 52 -6.33 -20.53 0.33
CA ALA A 52 -5.31 -21.56 0.15
C ALA A 52 -4.86 -21.70 -1.32
N ALA A 53 -5.79 -21.67 -2.29
CA ALA A 53 -5.45 -21.73 -3.70
C ALA A 53 -4.67 -20.48 -4.18
N TYR A 54 -5.09 -19.30 -3.71
CA TYR A 54 -4.45 -18.04 -4.06
C TYR A 54 -3.04 -17.94 -3.46
N PHE A 55 -2.89 -18.18 -2.15
CA PHE A 55 -1.60 -18.09 -1.46
C PHE A 55 -0.66 -19.27 -1.73
N GLY A 56 -1.19 -20.46 -1.98
CA GLY A 56 -0.39 -21.64 -2.30
C GLY A 56 0.40 -21.50 -3.61
N ALA A 57 -0.05 -20.64 -4.52
CA ALA A 57 0.66 -20.32 -5.75
C ALA A 57 1.75 -19.25 -5.59
N LEU A 58 1.81 -18.57 -4.43
CA LEU A 58 2.70 -17.45 -4.19
C LEU A 58 3.83 -17.82 -3.22
N ASN A 59 5.04 -17.33 -3.50
CA ASN A 59 6.18 -17.48 -2.60
C ASN A 59 6.26 -16.30 -1.62
N ILE A 60 5.38 -16.28 -0.61
CA ILE A 60 5.27 -15.18 0.35
C ILE A 60 5.54 -15.58 1.80
N ASP A 61 5.96 -14.62 2.60
CA ASP A 61 6.02 -14.75 4.05
C ASP A 61 4.70 -14.32 4.71
N PHE A 62 4.39 -14.92 5.85
CA PHE A 62 3.17 -14.66 6.60
C PHE A 62 3.51 -14.14 7.99
N TYR A 63 2.80 -13.13 8.45
CA TYR A 63 2.99 -12.55 9.78
C TYR A 63 1.67 -12.22 10.45
N ILE A 64 1.65 -12.34 11.78
CA ILE A 64 0.54 -11.90 12.64
C ILE A 64 0.94 -10.58 13.27
N VAL A 65 0.10 -9.57 13.10
CA VAL A 65 0.20 -8.25 13.73
C VAL A 65 -0.69 -8.26 14.96
N LYS A 66 -0.10 -8.03 16.14
CA LYS A 66 -0.84 -7.90 17.40
C LYS A 66 -0.97 -6.43 17.77
N THR A 67 -2.20 -6.00 18.04
CA THR A 67 -2.52 -4.66 18.53
C THR A 67 -2.51 -4.64 20.06
N ARG A 68 -1.89 -3.62 20.68
CA ARG A 68 -1.96 -3.43 22.14
C ARG A 68 -3.37 -3.11 22.59
N SER A 69 -3.72 -3.60 23.77
CA SER A 69 -4.93 -3.23 24.50
C SER A 69 -4.79 -1.90 25.27
N GLN A 70 -3.58 -1.34 25.44
CA GLN A 70 -3.35 -0.04 26.10
C GLN A 70 -2.31 0.84 25.37
N PRO A 71 -2.57 2.15 25.19
CA PRO A 71 -1.73 3.10 24.44
C PRO A 71 -0.56 3.74 25.23
N ASP A 72 -0.25 3.30 26.46
CA ASP A 72 0.60 4.05 27.41
C ASP A 72 2.12 4.06 27.12
N THR A 73 2.56 3.86 25.87
CA THR A 73 3.96 4.12 25.49
C THR A 73 4.01 4.88 24.18
N ASP A 74 4.80 5.95 24.13
CA ASP A 74 5.06 6.80 22.95
C ASP A 74 5.74 6.07 21.76
N ARG A 75 5.84 4.73 21.80
CA ARG A 75 6.56 3.91 20.83
C ARG A 75 5.70 2.72 20.38
N MET A 76 5.50 2.64 19.07
CA MET A 76 4.69 1.62 18.40
C MET A 76 5.34 0.23 18.46
N PHE A 77 6.65 0.12 18.21
CA PHE A 77 7.41 -1.14 18.34
C PHE A 77 8.37 -1.08 19.54
N SER A 78 8.59 -2.21 20.23
CA SER A 78 9.64 -2.29 21.25
C SER A 78 11.03 -2.16 20.61
N GLU A 79 11.95 -1.47 21.27
CA GLU A 79 13.33 -1.29 20.80
C GLU A 79 14.07 -2.62 20.63
N ASP A 80 13.69 -3.66 21.39
CA ASP A 80 14.27 -5.00 21.33
C ASP A 80 13.66 -5.93 20.26
N SER A 81 12.77 -5.40 19.41
CA SER A 81 12.14 -6.23 18.37
C SER A 81 13.15 -6.55 17.26
N LEU A 82 13.43 -7.84 17.05
CA LEU A 82 14.17 -8.39 15.88
C LEU A 82 13.41 -8.19 14.55
N VAL A 83 12.49 -7.22 14.49
CA VAL A 83 11.59 -6.93 13.37
C VAL A 83 12.28 -5.92 12.46
N SER A 84 12.41 -6.25 11.17
CA SER A 84 13.06 -5.35 10.21
C SER A 84 12.25 -4.07 10.00
N GLU A 85 12.92 -2.99 9.59
CA GLU A 85 12.26 -1.71 9.31
C GLU A 85 11.20 -1.82 8.20
N GLU A 86 11.41 -2.68 7.21
CA GLU A 86 10.44 -2.98 6.18
C GLU A 86 9.16 -3.61 6.76
N LEU A 87 9.31 -4.55 7.70
CA LEU A 87 8.19 -5.21 8.34
C LEU A 87 7.44 -4.27 9.28
N LYS A 88 8.15 -3.35 9.95
CA LYS A 88 7.53 -2.25 10.69
C LYS A 88 6.70 -1.39 9.75
N ARG A 89 7.25 -0.95 8.60
CA ARG A 89 6.50 -0.18 7.58
C ARG A 89 5.28 -0.91 7.04
N ALA A 90 5.42 -2.20 6.80
CA ALA A 90 4.32 -3.04 6.37
C ALA A 90 3.19 -3.06 7.40
N ALA A 91 3.53 -3.33 8.66
CA ALA A 91 2.56 -3.38 9.75
C ALA A 91 1.89 -2.03 10.03
N MET A 92 2.62 -0.93 9.90
CA MET A 92 2.09 0.43 10.04
C MET A 92 1.04 0.76 8.96
N THR A 93 1.30 0.34 7.72
CA THR A 93 0.43 0.63 6.58
C THR A 93 -0.67 -0.41 6.35
N TYR A 94 -0.73 -1.44 7.19
CA TYR A 94 -1.68 -2.53 7.07
C TYR A 94 -3.13 -2.04 7.14
N ASN A 95 -3.93 -2.43 6.14
CA ASN A 95 -5.34 -2.03 5.98
C ASN A 95 -5.57 -0.51 5.89
N ARG A 96 -4.54 0.28 5.56
CA ARG A 96 -4.64 1.76 5.40
C ARG A 96 -4.72 2.22 3.94
N CYS A 97 -4.69 1.31 2.97
CA CYS A 97 -4.63 1.68 1.54
C CYS A 97 -5.78 2.60 1.10
N LYS A 98 -6.99 2.25 1.49
CA LYS A 98 -8.20 2.97 1.14
C LYS A 98 -8.29 4.35 1.79
N GLU A 99 -8.00 4.43 3.09
CA GLU A 99 -7.96 5.69 3.84
C GLU A 99 -6.86 6.61 3.31
N GLY A 100 -5.67 6.07 3.07
CA GLY A 100 -4.53 6.80 2.50
C GLY A 100 -4.83 7.33 1.10
N ALA A 101 -5.47 6.52 0.24
CA ALA A 101 -5.90 6.97 -1.07
C ALA A 101 -6.90 8.14 -0.96
N VAL A 102 -7.93 8.01 -0.13
CA VAL A 102 -8.91 9.08 0.06
C VAL A 102 -8.29 10.37 0.59
N ALA A 103 -7.35 10.27 1.54
CA ALA A 103 -6.66 11.42 2.11
C ALA A 103 -5.75 12.12 1.09
N LEU A 104 -5.11 11.37 0.19
CA LEU A 104 -4.17 11.90 -0.79
C LEU A 104 -4.84 12.43 -2.06
N SER A 105 -6.02 11.93 -2.41
CA SER A 105 -6.75 12.27 -3.65
C SER A 105 -6.83 13.80 -3.89
N PRO A 106 -7.26 14.65 -2.93
CA PRO A 106 -7.32 16.11 -3.14
C PRO A 106 -5.94 16.76 -3.34
N ALA A 107 -4.90 16.23 -2.69
CA ALA A 107 -3.55 16.77 -2.83
C ALA A 107 -2.96 16.45 -4.21
N LEU A 108 -3.21 15.25 -4.73
CA LEU A 108 -2.82 14.83 -6.07
C LEU A 108 -3.57 15.62 -7.15
N GLU A 109 -4.87 15.84 -6.96
CA GLU A 109 -5.67 16.68 -7.86
C GLU A 109 -5.15 18.12 -7.91
N LYS A 110 -4.83 18.70 -6.75
CA LYS A 110 -4.23 20.04 -6.68
C LYS A 110 -2.85 20.11 -7.33
N MET A 111 -2.03 19.07 -7.16
CA MET A 111 -0.65 19.02 -7.66
C MET A 111 -0.60 18.88 -9.18
N PHE A 112 -1.46 18.03 -9.75
CA PHE A 112 -1.43 17.69 -11.17
C PHE A 112 -2.59 18.28 -11.99
N GLY A 113 -3.53 18.97 -11.34
CA GLY A 113 -4.63 19.69 -11.97
C GLY A 113 -4.11 20.87 -12.79
N GLY A 114 -3.86 20.64 -14.08
CA GLY A 114 -3.30 21.64 -15.00
C GLY A 114 -1.82 21.45 -15.31
N ASP A 115 -1.21 20.35 -14.87
CA ASP A 115 0.19 20.04 -15.18
C ASP A 115 0.44 19.91 -16.70
N LEU A 116 1.61 20.36 -17.15
CA LEU A 116 1.97 20.36 -18.57
C LEU A 116 2.30 18.97 -19.12
N GLU A 117 2.77 18.04 -18.28
CA GLU A 117 3.23 16.70 -18.66
C GLU A 117 2.28 15.58 -18.21
N VAL A 118 1.50 15.80 -17.14
CA VAL A 118 0.51 14.84 -16.63
C VAL A 118 -0.85 15.07 -17.30
N GLU A 119 -1.43 14.00 -17.83
CA GLU A 119 -2.76 13.98 -18.45
C GLU A 119 -3.86 13.75 -17.41
N SER A 120 -3.66 12.77 -16.52
CA SER A 120 -4.63 12.46 -15.46
C SER A 120 -4.00 11.67 -14.31
N VAL A 121 -4.64 11.75 -13.15
CA VAL A 121 -4.39 10.90 -11.99
C VAL A 121 -5.71 10.24 -11.60
N LYS A 122 -5.74 8.91 -11.53
CA LYS A 122 -6.97 8.15 -11.24
C LYS A 122 -6.70 7.07 -10.20
N GLN A 123 -7.63 6.89 -9.27
CA GLN A 123 -7.60 5.82 -8.30
C GLN A 123 -8.12 4.52 -8.92
N PHE A 124 -7.42 3.41 -8.66
CA PHE A 124 -7.80 2.08 -9.07
C PHE A 124 -7.71 1.11 -7.90
N ASN A 125 -8.61 0.14 -7.88
CA ASN A 125 -8.52 -1.04 -7.04
C ASN A 125 -7.91 -2.20 -7.85
N VAL A 126 -6.92 -2.87 -7.28
CA VAL A 126 -6.19 -3.98 -7.94
C VAL A 126 -6.15 -5.21 -7.05
N ASP A 127 -6.21 -6.40 -7.63
CA ASP A 127 -5.85 -7.62 -6.92
C ASP A 127 -4.32 -7.72 -6.94
N VAL A 128 -3.68 -7.72 -5.76
CA VAL A 128 -2.21 -7.67 -5.70
C VAL A 128 -1.59 -9.08 -5.73
N LYS A 129 -0.29 -9.16 -5.96
CA LYS A 129 0.60 -10.30 -5.68
C LYS A 129 1.52 -9.87 -4.55
N PRO A 130 1.15 -10.12 -3.28
CA PRO A 130 1.99 -9.71 -2.16
C PRO A 130 3.35 -10.42 -2.18
N LEU A 131 4.35 -9.84 -1.54
CA LEU A 131 5.62 -10.48 -1.17
C LEU A 131 5.61 -10.95 0.30
N LEU A 132 4.82 -10.27 1.13
CA LEU A 132 4.44 -10.70 2.47
C LEU A 132 2.96 -10.47 2.69
N HIS A 133 2.37 -11.22 3.62
CA HIS A 133 1.00 -11.03 4.04
C HIS A 133 0.90 -10.92 5.56
N LEU A 134 0.13 -9.92 6.00
CA LEU A 134 -0.09 -9.60 7.39
C LEU A 134 -1.53 -9.98 7.78
N PHE A 135 -1.69 -10.48 8.99
CA PHE A 135 -3.00 -10.82 9.59
C PHE A 135 -3.14 -10.16 10.94
N LEU A 136 -4.35 -9.75 11.30
CA LEU A 136 -4.74 -9.66 12.70
C LEU A 136 -5.04 -11.07 13.23
N GLU A 137 -4.86 -11.27 14.53
CA GLU A 137 -5.05 -12.59 15.16
C GLU A 137 -6.43 -13.20 14.88
N HIS A 138 -7.48 -12.37 14.83
CA HIS A 138 -8.85 -12.80 14.54
C HIS A 138 -9.15 -13.07 13.05
N GLU A 139 -8.22 -12.74 12.14
CA GLU A 139 -8.37 -13.00 10.70
C GLU A 139 -7.81 -14.36 10.28
N VAL A 140 -7.11 -15.04 11.19
CA VAL A 140 -6.58 -16.39 10.98
C VAL A 140 -7.74 -17.37 10.72
N GLY A 141 -7.71 -18.06 9.57
CA GLY A 141 -8.79 -18.92 9.09
C GLY A 141 -9.92 -18.20 8.33
N HIS A 142 -9.85 -16.86 8.23
CA HIS A 142 -10.79 -16.01 7.50
C HIS A 142 -10.10 -15.14 6.45
N GLU A 143 -8.98 -15.64 5.91
CA GLU A 143 -8.12 -14.86 5.03
C GLU A 143 -8.83 -14.48 3.73
N LYS A 144 -8.70 -13.21 3.32
CA LYS A 144 -9.30 -12.67 2.09
C LYS A 144 -8.24 -12.52 1.00
N ILE A 145 -8.69 -12.57 -0.26
CA ILE A 145 -7.87 -12.14 -1.40
C ILE A 145 -7.56 -10.66 -1.22
N VAL A 146 -6.30 -10.31 -1.44
CA VAL A 146 -5.78 -8.99 -1.15
C VAL A 146 -6.10 -8.06 -2.30
N THR A 147 -6.95 -7.08 -2.04
CA THR A 147 -7.19 -5.95 -2.93
C THR A 147 -6.49 -4.71 -2.43
N HIS A 148 -6.10 -3.82 -3.33
CA HIS A 148 -5.33 -2.64 -2.99
C HIS A 148 -5.74 -1.42 -3.80
N ASP A 149 -5.76 -0.26 -3.15
CA ASP A 149 -6.03 1.02 -3.80
C ASP A 149 -4.71 1.71 -4.18
N ILE A 150 -4.58 2.05 -5.45
CA ILE A 150 -3.41 2.70 -6.05
C ILE A 150 -3.82 3.92 -6.87
N PHE A 151 -2.87 4.81 -7.14
CA PHE A 151 -3.05 5.86 -8.13
C PHE A 151 -2.28 5.54 -9.41
N VAL A 152 -2.97 5.62 -10.54
CA VAL A 152 -2.34 5.56 -11.86
C VAL A 152 -2.24 6.98 -12.39
N ILE A 153 -1.00 7.40 -12.66
CA ILE A 153 -0.65 8.70 -13.24
C ILE A 153 -0.36 8.46 -14.72
N ARG A 154 -1.17 9.05 -15.59
CA ARG A 154 -0.99 8.97 -17.05
C ARG A 154 -0.37 10.26 -17.55
N ALA A 155 0.72 10.16 -18.28
CA ALA A 155 1.42 11.27 -18.90
C ALA A 155 0.92 11.53 -20.33
N LYS A 156 1.01 12.78 -20.80
CA LYS A 156 0.61 13.18 -22.15
C LYS A 156 1.44 12.51 -23.26
N ASN A 157 2.65 12.06 -22.94
CA ASN A 157 3.50 11.30 -23.85
C ASN A 157 3.13 9.80 -23.93
N GLY A 158 2.06 9.37 -23.25
CA GLY A 158 1.59 7.98 -23.22
C GLY A 158 2.20 7.10 -22.11
N SER A 159 3.22 7.59 -21.40
CA SER A 159 3.79 6.87 -20.26
C SER A 159 2.79 6.77 -19.10
N SER A 160 2.86 5.68 -18.34
CA SER A 160 2.02 5.49 -17.14
C SER A 160 2.87 5.10 -15.94
N PHE A 161 2.51 5.64 -14.77
CA PHE A 161 3.18 5.40 -13.50
C PHE A 161 2.16 4.97 -12.44
N VAL A 162 2.62 4.20 -11.45
CA VAL A 162 1.82 3.81 -10.29
C VAL A 162 2.41 4.47 -9.07
N PHE A 163 1.62 5.35 -8.44
CA PHE A 163 1.89 5.85 -7.10
C PHE A 163 1.14 4.96 -6.10
N ASP A 164 1.90 4.20 -5.33
CA ASP A 164 1.45 3.26 -4.33
C ASP A 164 2.00 3.65 -2.95
N PRO A 165 1.34 4.57 -2.24
CA PRO A 165 1.85 5.11 -0.99
C PRO A 165 1.82 4.11 0.18
N THR A 166 1.10 2.98 0.04
CA THR A 166 0.93 2.00 1.12
C THR A 166 1.30 0.58 0.68
N GLY A 167 2.05 0.45 -0.41
CA GLY A 167 2.48 -0.84 -0.98
C GLY A 167 3.40 -1.64 -0.04
N TYR A 168 4.02 -0.97 0.92
CA TYR A 168 4.82 -1.63 1.96
C TYR A 168 4.04 -2.68 2.74
N GLN A 169 2.72 -2.53 2.91
CA GLN A 169 1.89 -3.53 3.59
C GLN A 169 1.90 -4.91 2.90
N PHE A 170 2.35 -4.97 1.64
CA PHE A 170 2.54 -6.19 0.86
C PHE A 170 4.02 -6.51 0.63
N GLY A 171 4.94 -5.79 1.27
CA GLY A 171 6.38 -5.96 1.13
C GLY A 171 7.00 -5.26 -0.08
N PHE A 172 6.28 -4.33 -0.72
CA PHE A 172 6.86 -3.54 -1.82
C PHE A 172 7.83 -2.50 -1.26
N ASN A 173 8.95 -2.28 -1.93
CA ASN A 173 10.05 -1.44 -1.43
C ASN A 173 10.08 -0.01 -2.00
N ASN A 174 9.21 0.31 -2.96
CA ASN A 174 9.07 1.65 -3.52
C ASN A 174 7.61 2.09 -3.49
N TYR A 175 7.40 3.41 -3.44
CA TYR A 175 6.08 4.03 -3.52
C TYR A 175 5.73 4.53 -4.93
N LEU A 176 6.70 4.55 -5.85
CA LEU A 176 6.49 4.96 -7.23
C LEU A 176 7.12 3.92 -8.15
N TRP A 177 6.39 3.56 -9.20
CA TRP A 177 6.78 2.55 -10.17
C TRP A 177 6.36 2.98 -11.57
N THR A 178 7.04 2.45 -12.59
CA THR A 178 6.43 2.43 -13.93
C THR A 178 5.24 1.47 -13.93
N TYR A 179 4.20 1.75 -14.72
CA TYR A 179 3.01 0.90 -14.74
C TYR A 179 3.33 -0.54 -15.20
N ASP A 180 4.23 -0.70 -16.17
CA ASP A 180 4.62 -2.02 -16.67
C ASP A 180 5.39 -2.84 -15.63
N GLU A 181 6.31 -2.21 -14.90
CA GLU A 181 7.01 -2.85 -13.78
C GLU A 181 6.04 -3.25 -12.67
N TYR A 182 5.15 -2.34 -12.27
CA TYR A 182 4.17 -2.61 -11.22
C TYR A 182 3.21 -3.75 -11.61
N LYS A 183 2.65 -3.68 -12.81
CA LYS A 183 1.68 -4.67 -13.31
C LYS A 183 2.30 -6.06 -13.45
N SER A 184 3.50 -6.16 -14.01
CA SER A 184 4.17 -7.45 -14.21
C SER A 184 4.50 -8.14 -12.89
N ARG A 185 4.95 -7.37 -11.89
CA ARG A 185 5.40 -7.90 -10.60
C ARG A 185 4.27 -8.09 -9.59
N PHE A 186 3.36 -7.13 -9.48
CA PHE A 186 2.53 -6.97 -8.29
C PHE A 186 1.03 -7.06 -8.54
N VAL A 187 0.55 -7.16 -9.79
CA VAL A 187 -0.88 -7.18 -10.09
C VAL A 187 -1.33 -8.53 -10.64
N ASN A 188 -2.44 -9.03 -10.11
CA ASN A 188 -3.25 -10.10 -10.67
C ASN A 188 -4.43 -9.49 -11.43
N GLY A 189 -4.58 -9.82 -12.71
CA GLY A 189 -5.73 -9.37 -13.50
C GLY A 189 -5.67 -7.91 -13.93
N LYS A 190 -6.85 -7.29 -14.08
CA LYS A 190 -7.03 -5.93 -14.59
C LYS A 190 -7.40 -4.96 -13.46
N PRO A 191 -6.75 -3.80 -13.35
CA PRO A 191 -7.19 -2.74 -12.44
C PRO A 191 -8.63 -2.32 -12.69
N ARG A 192 -9.36 -2.07 -11.61
CA ARG A 192 -10.77 -1.65 -11.61
C ARG A 192 -10.84 -0.19 -11.16
N PRO A 193 -11.48 0.72 -11.94
CA PRO A 193 -11.70 2.08 -11.47
C PRO A 193 -12.49 2.07 -10.16
N VAL A 194 -12.10 2.89 -9.18
CA VAL A 194 -12.90 3.08 -7.97
C VAL A 194 -14.13 3.93 -8.31
N CYS A 195 -15.31 3.47 -7.88
CA CYS A 195 -16.55 4.21 -8.12
C CYS A 195 -16.59 5.49 -7.27
N PRO A 196 -17.02 6.65 -7.81
CA PRO A 196 -17.15 7.89 -7.05
C PRO A 196 -17.99 7.76 -5.77
N GLU A 197 -19.03 6.92 -5.78
CA GLU A 197 -19.86 6.65 -4.60
C GLU A 197 -19.09 5.97 -3.47
N GLU A 198 -18.17 5.06 -3.82
CA GLU A 198 -17.33 4.37 -2.85
C GLU A 198 -16.31 5.33 -2.23
N GLU A 199 -15.75 6.23 -3.04
CA GLU A 199 -14.86 7.29 -2.57
C GLU A 199 -15.61 8.25 -1.62
N ALA A 200 -16.82 8.67 -2.00
CA ALA A 200 -17.67 9.55 -1.18
C ALA A 200 -18.03 8.91 0.17
N ARG A 201 -18.46 7.64 0.17
CA ARG A 201 -18.77 6.89 1.40
C ARG A 201 -17.58 6.83 2.35
N THR A 202 -16.38 6.63 1.80
CA THR A 202 -15.15 6.53 2.58
C THR A 202 -14.74 7.88 3.17
N ARG A 203 -14.89 8.97 2.39
CA ARG A 203 -14.70 10.35 2.89
C ARG A 203 -15.65 10.66 4.05
N SER A 204 -16.92 10.27 3.93
CA SER A 204 -17.92 10.47 4.98
C SER A 204 -17.60 9.69 6.26
N SER A 205 -17.05 8.47 6.17
CA SER A 205 -16.63 7.71 7.36
C SER A 205 -15.35 8.24 7.99
N ALA A 206 -14.39 8.73 7.20
CA ALA A 206 -13.13 9.28 7.69
C ALA A 206 -13.31 10.62 8.43
N ALA A 207 -14.37 11.37 8.12
CA ALA A 207 -14.70 12.62 8.80
C ALA A 207 -15.05 12.44 10.30
N TRP A 208 -15.36 11.21 10.75
CA TRP A 208 -15.64 10.88 12.16
C TRP A 208 -14.39 10.56 12.99
N ALA A 209 -13.22 10.46 12.36
CA ALA A 209 -11.95 10.15 13.03
C ALA A 209 -11.13 11.41 13.39
N LYS A 210 -11.73 12.61 13.30
CA LYS A 210 -11.14 13.89 13.70
C LYS A 210 -11.69 14.37 15.04
#